data_AF-A0A5J4XU62-F1
#
_entry.id   AF-A0A5J4XU62-F1
#
_cell.length_a   1.000
_cell.length_b   1.000
_cell.length_c   1.000
_cell.angle_alpha   90.00
_cell.angle_beta   90.00
_cell.angle_gamma   90.00
#
_symmetry.space_group_name_H-M   'P 1'
#
loop_
_entity.id
_entity.type
_entity.pdbx_description
1 polymer ?
#
loop_
_entity_poly.entity_id
_entity_poly.type
_entity_poly.pdbx_seq_one_letter_code
_entity_poly.pdbx_strand_id
1 'polypeptide(L)'
;MCAALAVSDCVYTPCFCEENAYKLCEQLCKRCAHLYVAFISNPARQVPLWQQRASQRSDGFVLWDYHVIVLEEGEKDCLVWDLDT
;
A
#
# COMPACT_ATOMS: atom_id res chain seq x y z
N MET A 1 -17.87 -14.47 2.60
CA MET A 1 -16.43 -14.12 2.50
C MET A 1 -16.22 -13.54 1.11
N CYS A 2 -15.93 -12.25 1.00
CA CYS A 2 -15.61 -11.62 -0.28
C CYS A 2 -14.23 -12.14 -0.72
N ALA A 3 -14.06 -12.46 -2.01
CA ALA A 3 -12.78 -12.98 -2.51
C ALA A 3 -11.64 -11.99 -2.22
N ALA A 4 -10.51 -12.51 -1.73
CA ALA A 4 -9.30 -11.71 -1.57
C ALA A 4 -8.89 -11.17 -2.96
N LEU A 5 -8.56 -9.88 -3.02
CA LEU A 5 -8.09 -9.25 -4.27
C LEU A 5 -6.64 -9.70 -4.46
N ALA A 6 -6.30 -10.28 -5.61
CA ALA A 6 -4.90 -10.60 -5.88
C ALA A 6 -4.15 -9.32 -6.30
N VAL A 7 -2.86 -9.23 -5.96
CA VAL A 7 -2.01 -8.10 -6.38
C VAL A 7 -2.00 -7.95 -7.91
N SER A 8 -2.10 -9.06 -8.65
CA SER A 8 -2.19 -9.08 -10.12
C SER A 8 -3.43 -8.39 -10.68
N ASP A 9 -4.48 -8.25 -9.87
CA ASP A 9 -5.75 -7.62 -10.28
C ASP A 9 -5.74 -6.10 -10.02
N CYS A 10 -4.70 -5.60 -9.35
CA CYS A 10 -4.55 -4.20 -9.00
C CYS A 10 -3.87 -3.44 -10.14
N VAL A 11 -4.37 -2.23 -10.45
CA VAL A 11 -3.64 -1.29 -11.29
C VAL A 11 -2.41 -0.85 -10.52
N TYR A 12 -1.23 -1.01 -11.12
CA TYR A 12 0.05 -0.72 -10.47
C TYR A 12 1.00 -0.01 -11.43
N THR A 13 1.55 1.10 -10.97
CA THR A 13 2.64 1.84 -11.61
C THR A 13 3.75 2.10 -10.58
N PRO A 14 5.00 1.67 -10.83
CA PRO A 14 6.11 1.91 -9.90
C PRO A 14 6.30 3.41 -9.62
N CYS A 15 6.56 3.76 -8.36
CA CYS A 15 6.77 5.15 -7.90
C CYS A 15 5.55 6.08 -7.98
N PHE A 16 4.34 5.53 -8.19
CA PHE A 16 3.06 6.26 -8.11
C PHE A 16 2.16 5.60 -7.05
N CYS A 17 2.70 5.37 -5.84
CA CYS A 17 2.01 4.66 -4.76
C CYS A 17 0.70 5.35 -4.33
N GLU A 18 0.62 6.66 -4.45
CA GLU A 18 -0.58 7.49 -4.24
C GLU A 18 -1.69 7.20 -5.27
N GLU A 19 -1.35 7.04 -6.55
CA GLU A 19 -2.33 6.67 -7.58
C GLU A 19 -2.73 5.20 -7.47
N ASN A 20 -1.76 4.34 -7.15
CA ASN A 20 -2.02 2.93 -6.88
C ASN A 20 -3.00 2.76 -5.70
N ALA A 21 -2.79 3.51 -4.61
CA ALA A 21 -3.71 3.53 -3.46
C ALA A 21 -5.09 4.08 -3.83
N TYR A 22 -5.16 5.14 -4.63
CA TYR A 22 -6.44 5.66 -5.13
C TYR A 22 -7.21 4.61 -5.94
N LYS A 23 -6.55 3.94 -6.91
CA LYS A 23 -7.15 2.88 -7.73
C LYS A 23 -7.54 1.67 -6.91
N LEU A 24 -6.74 1.31 -5.92
CA LEU A 24 -7.08 0.25 -4.98
C LEU A 24 -8.35 0.61 -4.20
N CYS A 25 -8.45 1.81 -3.63
CA CYS A 25 -9.65 2.28 -2.94
C CYS A 25 -10.89 2.26 -3.85
N GLU A 26 -10.80 2.65 -5.13
CA GLU A 26 -11.93 2.54 -6.09
C GLU A 26 -12.46 1.09 -6.22
N GLN A 27 -11.58 0.10 -6.07
CA GLN A 27 -11.97 -1.32 -6.08
C GLN A 27 -12.49 -1.78 -4.71
N LEU A 28 -11.79 -1.43 -3.62
CA LEU A 28 -12.10 -1.84 -2.26
C LEU A 28 -13.39 -1.23 -1.71
N CYS A 29 -13.70 0.02 -2.04
CA CYS A 29 -14.93 0.71 -1.60
C CYS A 29 -16.22 -0.02 -2.03
N LYS A 30 -16.15 -0.89 -3.05
CA LYS A 30 -17.29 -1.72 -3.48
C LYS A 30 -17.60 -2.86 -2.53
N ARG A 31 -16.66 -3.24 -1.66
CA ARG A 31 -16.74 -4.40 -0.75
C ARG A 31 -16.58 -4.04 0.72
N CYS A 32 -15.90 -2.95 1.05
CA CYS A 32 -15.57 -2.56 2.41
C CYS A 32 -16.01 -1.11 2.70
N ALA A 33 -16.49 -0.89 3.92
CA ALA A 33 -17.06 0.41 4.34
C ALA A 33 -16.04 1.36 4.98
N HIS A 34 -14.93 0.83 5.52
CA HIS A 34 -13.95 1.61 6.29
C HIS A 34 -12.56 1.42 5.72
N LEU A 35 -12.12 2.41 4.96
CA LEU A 35 -10.79 2.46 4.35
C LEU A 35 -10.11 3.77 4.75
N TYR A 36 -8.82 3.67 5.03
CA TYR A 36 -7.95 4.82 5.27
C TYR A 36 -6.77 4.76 4.31
N VAL A 37 -6.29 5.92 3.91
CA VAL A 37 -5.05 6.06 3.13
C VAL A 37 -4.04 6.73 4.04
N ALA A 38 -2.90 6.06 4.25
CA ALA A 38 -1.83 6.58 5.08
C ALA A 38 -0.65 7.02 4.20
N PHE A 39 -0.35 8.32 4.26
CA PHE A 39 0.89 8.87 3.72
C PHE A 39 1.99 8.78 4.78
N ILE A 40 3.06 8.07 4.46
CA ILE A 40 4.19 7.84 5.34
C ILE A 40 5.34 8.71 4.82
N SER A 41 5.69 9.76 5.57
CA SER A 41 6.83 10.62 5.27
C SER A 41 7.39 11.24 6.55
N ASN A 42 8.46 12.01 6.43
CA ASN A 42 9.05 12.78 7.52
C ASN A 42 9.65 14.10 6.97
N PRO A 43 10.06 15.05 7.82
CA PRO A 43 10.61 16.34 7.35
C PRO A 43 11.85 16.20 6.44
N ALA A 44 12.62 15.13 6.60
CA ALA A 44 13.79 14.84 5.77
C ALA A 44 13.42 14.18 4.43
N ARG A 45 12.17 13.71 4.26
CA ARG A 45 11.72 12.87 3.14
C ARG A 45 12.66 11.68 2.94
N GLN A 46 12.88 10.94 4.03
CA GLN A 46 13.75 9.78 4.07
C GLN A 46 13.13 8.69 4.95
N VAL A 47 12.31 7.83 4.36
CA VAL A 47 11.57 6.77 5.05
C VAL A 47 12.16 5.41 4.69
N PRO A 48 12.82 4.73 5.64
CA PRO A 48 13.32 3.39 5.41
C PRO A 48 12.18 2.37 5.55
N LEU A 49 11.93 1.59 4.49
CA LEU A 49 11.02 0.45 4.51
C LEU A 49 11.75 -0.82 4.06
N TRP A 50 11.35 -1.97 4.59
CA TRP A 50 11.87 -3.30 4.25
C TRP A 50 10.82 -4.11 3.52
N GLN A 51 11.24 -5.25 2.95
CA GLN A 51 10.37 -6.13 2.17
C GLN A 51 9.71 -5.42 1.00
N GLN A 52 10.40 -4.44 0.39
CA GLN A 52 9.86 -3.68 -0.73
C GLN A 52 10.36 -4.27 -2.06
N ARG A 53 9.45 -4.49 -3.00
CA ARG A 53 9.72 -5.08 -4.33
C ARG A 53 10.66 -4.26 -5.21
N ALA A 54 10.77 -2.95 -4.95
CA ALA A 54 11.68 -2.06 -5.69
C ALA A 54 13.15 -2.27 -5.29
N SER A 55 13.42 -2.92 -4.15
CA SER A 55 14.78 -3.22 -3.70
C SER A 55 15.45 -4.30 -4.56
N GLN A 56 16.72 -4.09 -4.87
CA GLN A 56 17.60 -5.13 -5.42
C GLN A 56 18.32 -5.93 -4.32
N ARG A 57 18.22 -5.49 -3.07
CA ARG A 57 18.81 -6.15 -1.90
C ARG A 57 17.89 -7.25 -1.40
N SER A 58 18.47 -8.32 -0.85
CA SER A 58 17.73 -9.47 -0.31
C SER A 58 16.88 -9.14 0.93
N ASP A 59 17.19 -8.05 1.63
CA ASP A 59 16.41 -7.56 2.78
C ASP A 59 15.22 -6.69 2.37
N GLY A 60 15.07 -6.39 1.07
CA GLY A 60 13.98 -5.56 0.57
C GLY A 60 14.08 -4.10 1.00
N PHE A 61 15.26 -3.59 1.39
CA PHE A 61 15.42 -2.22 1.88
C PHE A 61 15.26 -1.18 0.75
N VAL A 62 14.37 -0.20 0.97
CA VAL A 62 14.22 0.99 0.14
C VAL A 62 14.12 2.24 1.03
N LEU A 63 14.76 3.33 0.58
CA LEU A 63 14.62 4.64 1.20
C LEU A 63 13.72 5.50 0.32
N TRP A 64 12.46 5.65 0.73
CA TRP A 64 11.47 6.46 0.02
C TRP A 64 11.50 7.92 0.48
N ASP A 65 11.11 8.85 -0.38
CA ASP A 65 10.79 10.23 0.01
C ASP A 65 9.43 10.32 0.72
N TYR A 66 8.47 9.54 0.25
CA TYR A 66 7.24 9.17 0.93
C TYR A 66 6.73 7.82 0.40
N HIS A 67 5.85 7.16 1.15
CA HIS A 67 5.14 5.97 0.70
C HIS A 67 3.66 6.05 1.06
N VAL A 68 2.80 5.39 0.29
CA VAL A 68 1.36 5.37 0.52
C VAL A 68 0.85 3.94 0.62
N ILE A 69 0.11 3.66 1.69
CA ILE A 69 -0.54 2.37 1.93
C ILE A 69 -2.04 2.57 2.17
N VAL A 70 -2.83 1.53 1.94
CA VAL A 70 -4.26 1.50 2.26
C VAL A 70 -4.50 0.60 3.48
N LEU A 71 -5.27 1.10 4.43
CA LEU A 71 -5.70 0.37 5.62
C LEU A 71 -7.17 0.01 5.46
N GLU A 72 -7.48 -1.27 5.63
CA GLU A 72 -8.84 -1.78 5.67
C GLU A 72 -9.17 -2.16 7.13
N GLU A 73 -10.07 -1.39 7.74
CA GLU A 73 -10.49 -1.58 9.13
C GLU A 73 -11.54 -2.68 9.20
N GLY A 74 -11.21 -3.76 9.93
CA GLY A 74 -12.14 -4.81 10.33
C GLY A 74 -12.54 -4.67 11.79
N GLU A 75 -13.46 -5.52 12.27
CA GLU A 75 -13.98 -5.44 13.65
C GLU A 75 -12.93 -5.68 14.74
N LYS A 76 -11.87 -6.46 14.44
CA LYS A 76 -10.80 -6.82 15.38
C LYS A 76 -9.39 -6.72 14.80
N ASP A 77 -9.31 -6.62 13.48
CA ASP A 77 -8.07 -6.71 12.72
C ASP A 77 -8.01 -5.52 11.74
N CYS A 78 -6.80 -5.11 11.36
CA CYS A 78 -6.58 -4.12 10.31
C CYS A 78 -5.71 -4.76 9.24
N LEU A 79 -6.21 -4.83 8.01
CA LEU A 79 -5.41 -5.28 6.88
C LEU A 79 -4.65 -4.09 6.30
N VAL A 80 -3.37 -4.30 6.01
CA VAL A 80 -2.52 -3.33 5.32
C VAL A 80 -2.35 -3.79 3.88
N TRP A 81 -2.80 -2.97 2.95
CA TRP A 81 -2.57 -3.16 1.53
C TRP A 81 -1.42 -2.25 1.11
N ASP A 82 -0.26 -2.86 0.91
CA ASP A 82 0.91 -2.26 0.30
C ASP A 82 1.20 -2.95 -1.03
N LEU A 83 1.00 -2.23 -2.13
CA LEU A 83 1.28 -2.74 -3.48
C LEU A 83 2.77 -2.68 -3.82
N ASP A 84 3.64 -2.27 -2.89
CA ASP A 84 5.09 -2.31 -3.03
C ASP A 84 5.76 -3.34 -2.10
N THR A 85 4.99 -4.08 -1.28
CA THR A 85 5.49 -5.26 -0.54
C THR A 85 5.60 -6.49 -1.42
#